data_AF-A0A517RPR5-F1
#
_entry.id   AF-A0A517RPR5-F1
#
_cell.length_a   1.000
_cell.length_b   1.000
_cell.length_c   1.000
_cell.angle_alpha   90.00
_cell.angle_beta   90.00
_cell.angle_gamma   90.00
#
_symmetry.space_group_name_H-M   'P 1'
#
loop_
_entity.id
_entity.type
_entity.pdbx_description
1 polymer ?
#
loop_
_entity_poly.entity_id
_entity_poly.type
_entity_poly.pdbx_seq_one_letter_code
_entity_poly.pdbx_strand_id
1 'polypeptide(L)'
;MYRKAFPKCEIQGPLGPVKFIHGEFTMYIPRKCDECANLFEGECVRVVEQVEGYLSLDYGPCHREGTCEPVLVEDEFIKSKVYVPEKCSHCPFLKYHRIFGFRCHEDDHIWGQYGKSLDWGNWSPELPNIGLASGRIVSQELLRAVKEKQEVEAIRIYRYLHAGTSIREARDAFQELSEKLERICDDEEM
;
A
#
# COMPACT_ATOMS: atom_id res chain seq x y z
N MET A 1 -0.03 -1.51 5.45
CA MET A 1 1.20 -2.31 5.23
C MET A 1 1.62 -2.08 3.79
N TYR A 2 2.88 -1.72 3.51
CA TYR A 2 3.42 -0.93 2.37
C TYR A 2 2.70 -0.88 1.00
N ARG A 3 1.79 -1.81 0.67
CA ARG A 3 0.93 -1.82 -0.52
C ARG A 3 0.28 -0.48 -0.87
N LYS A 4 -0.20 0.25 0.14
CA LYS A 4 -0.80 1.58 -0.04
C LYS A 4 0.20 2.73 -0.14
N ALA A 5 1.50 2.47 -0.01
CA ALA A 5 2.56 3.48 -0.02
C ALA A 5 3.38 3.48 -1.32
N PHE A 6 3.28 2.43 -2.14
CA PHE A 6 4.05 2.30 -3.38
C PHE A 6 3.16 2.01 -4.60
N PRO A 7 3.52 2.55 -5.77
CA PRO A 7 4.69 3.40 -6.03
C PRO A 7 4.58 4.80 -5.40
N LYS A 8 5.73 5.40 -5.13
CA LYS A 8 5.83 6.70 -4.45
C LYS A 8 5.15 7.81 -5.24
N CYS A 9 4.75 8.86 -4.53
CA CYS A 9 4.23 10.04 -5.18
C CYS A 9 5.34 10.89 -5.78
N GLU A 10 5.30 11.08 -7.10
CA GLU A 10 6.25 11.94 -7.82
C GLU A 10 5.80 13.40 -7.91
N ILE A 11 4.53 13.67 -7.59
CA ILE A 11 3.96 15.01 -7.60
C ILE A 11 4.67 15.86 -6.55
N GLN A 12 5.38 16.87 -7.05
CA GLN A 12 6.04 17.90 -6.26
C GLN A 12 5.03 18.96 -5.85
N GLY A 13 5.24 19.55 -4.67
CA GLY A 13 4.40 20.64 -4.20
C GLY A 13 4.43 20.80 -2.69
N PRO A 14 3.75 21.84 -2.18
CA PRO A 14 3.71 22.13 -0.76
C PRO A 14 3.00 21.00 0.01
N LEU A 15 3.59 20.60 1.14
CA LEU A 15 3.01 19.59 2.02
C LEU A 15 2.10 20.18 3.11
N GLY A 16 1.98 21.50 3.23
CA GLY A 16 1.17 22.11 4.29
C GLY A 16 -0.28 21.62 4.29
N PRO A 17 -0.96 21.54 5.45
CA PRO A 17 -2.31 21.00 5.53
C PRO A 17 -3.32 21.88 4.81
N VAL A 18 -4.27 21.24 4.12
CA VAL A 18 -5.49 21.86 3.61
C VAL A 18 -6.68 21.09 4.13
N LYS A 19 -7.70 21.82 4.58
CA LYS A 19 -8.95 21.23 5.06
C LYS A 19 -9.68 20.61 3.87
N PHE A 20 -9.95 19.31 3.95
CA PHE A 20 -10.69 18.54 2.97
C PHE A 20 -11.99 18.04 3.60
N ILE A 21 -13.09 18.22 2.86
CA ILE A 21 -14.44 17.83 3.31
C ILE A 21 -15.02 16.88 2.28
N HIS A 22 -15.36 15.67 2.71
CA HIS A 22 -16.02 14.67 1.89
C HIS A 22 -17.16 14.03 2.68
N GLY A 23 -18.40 14.28 2.24
CA GLY A 23 -19.60 13.94 3.02
C GLY A 23 -19.60 14.64 4.38
N GLU A 24 -19.79 13.87 5.45
CA GLU A 24 -19.74 14.36 6.84
C GLU A 24 -18.34 14.32 7.45
N PHE A 25 -17.34 13.82 6.72
CA PHE A 25 -15.97 13.70 7.21
C PHE A 25 -15.17 14.96 6.89
N THR A 26 -14.57 15.54 7.94
CA THR A 26 -13.56 16.58 7.82
C THR A 26 -12.19 16.00 8.13
N MET A 27 -11.24 16.17 7.22
CA MET A 27 -9.84 15.77 7.41
C MET A 27 -8.88 16.82 6.85
N TYR A 28 -7.59 16.61 7.05
CA TYR A 28 -6.55 17.43 6.44
C TYR A 28 -5.71 16.58 5.49
N ILE A 29 -5.48 17.12 4.29
CA ILE A 29 -4.65 16.51 3.26
C ILE A 29 -3.45 17.42 2.95
N PRO A 30 -2.37 16.89 2.36
CA PRO A 30 -1.26 17.72 1.89
C PRO A 30 -1.74 18.67 0.79
N ARG A 31 -1.31 19.94 0.81
CA ARG A 31 -1.73 20.96 -0.17
C ARG A 31 -1.48 20.56 -1.62
N LYS A 32 -0.38 19.86 -1.90
CA LYS A 32 -0.09 19.32 -3.23
C LYS A 32 -1.15 18.36 -3.77
N CYS A 33 -2.00 17.81 -2.90
CA CYS A 33 -3.08 16.90 -3.27
C CYS A 33 -4.40 17.64 -3.55
N ASP A 34 -4.61 18.85 -3.04
CA ASP A 34 -5.89 19.58 -3.09
C ASP A 34 -6.41 19.80 -4.52
N GLU A 35 -5.50 20.18 -5.43
CA GLU A 35 -5.79 20.38 -6.86
C GLU A 35 -5.31 19.22 -7.73
N CYS A 36 -4.86 18.12 -7.11
CA CYS A 36 -4.34 16.98 -7.85
C CYS A 36 -5.48 16.19 -8.49
N ALA A 37 -5.40 15.96 -9.80
CA ALA A 37 -6.38 15.15 -10.54
C ALA A 37 -6.49 13.70 -10.04
N ASN A 38 -5.50 13.21 -9.29
CA ASN A 38 -5.51 11.87 -8.71
C ASN A 38 -6.11 11.82 -7.29
N LEU A 39 -6.55 12.95 -6.71
CA LEU A 39 -7.22 12.95 -5.41
C LEU A 39 -8.64 12.40 -5.56
N PHE A 40 -8.98 11.40 -4.76
CA PHE A 40 -10.34 10.87 -4.66
C PHE A 40 -10.63 10.46 -3.22
N GLU A 41 -11.67 11.05 -2.62
CA GLU A 41 -12.14 10.72 -1.26
C GLU A 41 -11.05 10.71 -0.16
N GLY A 42 -10.01 11.55 -0.30
CA GLY A 42 -8.89 11.61 0.65
C GLY A 42 -7.82 10.53 0.46
N GLU A 43 -7.88 9.77 -0.63
CA GLU A 43 -6.84 8.84 -1.10
C GLU A 43 -6.40 9.19 -2.54
N CYS A 44 -5.46 8.41 -3.10
CA CYS A 44 -4.85 8.66 -4.42
C CYS A 44 -5.15 7.51 -5.39
N VAL A 45 -5.63 7.86 -6.59
CA VAL A 45 -6.05 6.89 -7.63
C VAL A 45 -5.01 6.65 -8.72
N ARG A 46 -3.80 7.23 -8.62
CA ARG A 46 -2.78 7.22 -9.70
C ARG A 46 -2.52 5.83 -10.31
N VAL A 47 -2.59 4.79 -9.51
CA VAL A 47 -2.26 3.40 -9.92
C VAL A 47 -3.38 2.42 -9.62
N VAL A 48 -4.64 2.89 -9.63
CA VAL A 48 -5.79 2.09 -9.22
C VAL A 48 -5.90 0.78 -10.01
N GLU A 49 -5.59 0.79 -11.31
CA GLU A 49 -5.62 -0.41 -12.17
C GLU A 49 -4.53 -1.42 -11.82
N GLN A 50 -3.36 -0.94 -11.38
CA GLN A 50 -2.25 -1.79 -10.97
C GLN A 50 -2.54 -2.46 -9.62
N VAL A 51 -2.87 -1.64 -8.61
CA VAL A 51 -2.99 -2.12 -7.21
C VAL A 51 -4.39 -2.61 -6.86
N GLU A 52 -5.38 -2.37 -7.74
CA GLU A 52 -6.81 -2.69 -7.55
C GLU A 52 -7.34 -2.10 -6.24
N GLY A 53 -6.99 -0.83 -6.02
CA GLY A 53 -7.29 -0.08 -4.80
C GLY A 53 -6.64 1.31 -4.81
N TYR A 54 -6.79 2.03 -3.70
CA TYR A 54 -6.25 3.39 -3.57
C TYR A 54 -4.95 3.43 -2.75
N LEU A 55 -4.06 4.32 -3.16
CA LEU A 55 -2.86 4.66 -2.41
C LEU A 55 -3.19 5.68 -1.32
N SER A 56 -2.42 5.64 -0.23
CA SER A 56 -2.41 6.73 0.73
C SER A 56 -1.81 7.99 0.12
N LEU A 57 -2.28 9.15 0.56
CA LEU A 57 -1.65 10.43 0.20
C LEU A 57 -0.23 10.50 0.77
N ASP A 58 0.64 11.21 0.07
CA ASP A 58 2.02 11.45 0.51
C ASP A 58 2.09 12.69 1.41
N TYR A 59 2.11 12.43 2.71
CA TYR A 59 2.24 13.43 3.78
C TYR A 59 3.69 13.87 4.02
N GLY A 60 4.65 13.35 3.26
CA GLY A 60 6.07 13.64 3.40
C GLY A 60 6.78 12.85 4.50
N PRO A 61 8.05 13.20 4.77
CA PRO A 61 8.91 12.40 5.63
C PRO A 61 8.51 12.48 7.09
N CYS A 62 8.84 11.42 7.83
CA CYS A 62 8.81 11.36 9.28
C CYS A 62 10.11 11.97 9.86
N HIS A 63 10.02 12.65 11.00
CA HIS A 63 11.17 13.28 11.65
C HIS A 63 11.97 12.32 12.55
N ARG A 64 11.48 11.08 12.74
CA ARG A 64 12.17 10.05 13.51
C ARG A 64 13.35 9.49 12.74
N GLU A 65 14.48 9.41 13.43
CA GLU A 65 15.68 8.71 12.97
C GLU A 65 15.44 7.18 12.95
N GLY A 66 16.21 6.48 12.13
CA GLY A 66 16.15 5.03 11.95
C GLY A 66 15.88 4.61 10.51
N THR A 67 15.95 3.31 10.23
CA THR A 67 15.80 2.79 8.87
C THR A 67 14.33 2.64 8.48
N CYS A 68 14.10 2.57 7.17
CA CYS A 68 12.78 2.29 6.61
C CYS A 68 12.63 0.86 6.11
N GLU A 69 13.58 -0.02 6.47
CA GLU A 69 13.50 -1.44 6.14
C GLU A 69 12.25 -2.06 6.79
N PRO A 70 11.55 -2.96 6.08
CA PRO A 70 10.33 -3.56 6.57
C PRO A 70 10.64 -4.54 7.69
N VAL A 71 10.10 -4.28 8.87
CA VAL A 71 10.11 -5.23 9.99
C VAL A 71 8.72 -5.74 10.26
N LEU A 72 8.65 -7.02 10.58
CA LEU A 72 7.40 -7.64 10.95
C LEU A 72 7.04 -7.29 12.39
N VAL A 73 5.87 -6.69 12.58
CA VAL A 73 5.29 -6.44 13.90
C VAL A 73 4.13 -7.40 14.09
N GLU A 74 4.22 -8.15 15.18
CA GLU A 74 3.17 -8.98 15.76
C GLU A 74 2.89 -8.39 17.14
N ASP A 75 1.65 -8.02 17.43
CA ASP A 75 1.22 -7.73 18.80
C ASP A 75 0.15 -8.74 19.23
N GLU A 76 -0.11 -8.81 20.53
CA GLU A 76 -1.06 -9.75 21.14
C GLU A 76 -2.53 -9.56 20.69
N PHE A 77 -2.86 -8.42 20.07
CA PHE A 77 -4.18 -8.07 19.53
C PHE A 77 -4.25 -8.19 17.99
N ILE A 78 -3.10 -8.18 17.31
CA ILE A 78 -2.97 -8.19 15.86
C ILE A 78 -2.69 -9.63 15.41
N LYS A 79 -3.77 -10.32 15.06
CA LYS A 79 -3.71 -11.68 14.47
C LYS A 79 -3.03 -11.74 13.09
N SER A 80 -2.68 -10.59 12.49
CA SER A 80 -2.18 -10.48 11.12
C SER A 80 -0.77 -9.94 11.11
N LYS A 81 0.19 -10.74 10.65
CA LYS A 81 1.59 -10.35 10.41
C LYS A 81 1.66 -9.07 9.58
N VAL A 82 2.09 -7.94 10.18
CA VAL A 82 2.16 -6.64 9.48
C VAL A 82 3.57 -6.05 9.41
N TYR A 83 3.99 -5.67 8.21
CA TYR A 83 5.20 -4.90 7.98
C TYR A 83 5.02 -3.40 8.23
N VAL A 84 5.95 -2.84 9.00
CA VAL A 84 6.13 -1.39 9.20
C VAL A 84 7.61 -1.04 8.96
N PRO A 85 7.95 0.24 8.72
CA PRO A 85 9.34 0.68 8.74
C PRO A 85 9.99 0.37 10.10
N GLU A 86 11.24 -0.07 10.13
CA GLU A 86 11.97 -0.39 11.37
C GLU A 86 11.88 0.74 12.41
N LYS A 87 12.09 1.99 11.98
CA LYS A 87 11.98 3.18 12.83
C LYS A 87 10.60 3.34 13.51
N CYS A 88 9.57 2.71 12.98
CA CYS A 88 8.21 2.74 13.52
C CYS A 88 7.93 1.64 14.55
N SER A 89 8.68 0.53 14.53
CA SER A 89 8.38 -0.69 15.32
C SER A 89 8.20 -0.44 16.82
N HIS A 90 8.98 0.47 17.39
CA HIS A 90 8.92 0.86 18.80
C HIS A 90 8.53 2.33 18.98
N CYS A 91 8.00 2.97 17.94
CA CYS A 91 7.64 4.37 17.99
C CYS A 91 6.33 4.55 18.76
N PRO A 92 6.26 5.45 19.77
CA PRO A 92 5.04 5.65 20.56
C PRO A 92 3.88 6.26 19.75
N PHE A 93 4.17 6.72 18.53
CA PHE A 93 3.19 7.29 17.62
C PHE A 93 2.61 6.27 16.63
N LEU A 94 3.13 5.04 16.60
CA LEU A 94 2.56 3.97 15.78
C LEU A 94 1.26 3.49 16.43
N LYS A 95 0.12 3.69 15.76
CA LYS A 95 -1.17 3.18 16.22
C LYS A 95 -1.88 2.40 15.13
N TYR A 96 -2.66 1.40 15.54
CA TYR A 96 -3.50 0.63 14.64
C TYR A 96 -4.88 1.30 14.48
N HIS A 97 -5.28 1.55 13.24
CA HIS A 97 -6.63 1.96 12.86
C HIS A 97 -7.35 0.80 12.17
N ARG A 98 -8.57 0.48 12.58
CA ARG A 98 -9.33 -0.68 12.06
C ARG A 98 -9.52 -0.67 10.54
N ILE A 99 -9.65 0.51 9.94
CA ILE A 99 -9.89 0.66 8.49
C ILE A 99 -8.58 0.86 7.72
N PHE A 100 -7.63 1.63 8.27
CA PHE A 100 -6.44 2.07 7.53
C PHE A 100 -5.18 1.26 7.89
N GLY A 101 -5.29 0.34 8.85
CA GLY A 101 -4.15 -0.36 9.43
C GLY A 101 -3.28 0.58 10.25
N PHE A 102 -1.97 0.32 10.30
CA PHE A 102 -1.04 1.17 11.03
C PHE A 102 -0.89 2.57 10.42
N ARG A 103 -0.96 3.57 11.30
CA ARG A 103 -0.83 5.00 11.01
C ARG A 103 0.15 5.64 11.97
N CYS A 104 0.78 6.72 11.53
CA CYS A 104 1.64 7.57 12.35
C CYS A 104 0.80 8.72 12.93
N HIS A 105 0.87 8.86 14.25
CA HIS A 105 0.13 9.87 15.03
C HIS A 105 1.04 10.97 15.61
N GLU A 106 2.27 11.10 15.11
CA GLU A 106 3.22 12.13 15.56
C GLU A 106 2.66 13.55 15.40
N ASP A 107 1.93 13.77 14.29
CA ASP A 107 1.41 15.06 13.86
C ASP A 107 -0.13 15.10 13.90
N ASP A 108 -0.78 14.41 14.85
CA ASP A 108 -2.25 14.39 14.96
C ASP A 108 -2.86 15.79 15.09
N HIS A 109 -2.13 16.72 15.70
CA HIS A 109 -2.54 18.12 15.82
C HIS A 109 -2.59 18.86 14.46
N ILE A 110 -1.95 18.31 13.42
CA ILE A 110 -1.94 18.83 12.04
C ILE A 110 -2.92 18.03 11.17
N TRP A 111 -2.83 16.70 11.20
CA TRP A 111 -3.56 15.82 10.27
C TRP A 111 -4.90 15.31 10.80
N GLY A 112 -5.16 15.53 12.09
CA GLY A 112 -6.37 15.08 12.77
C GLY A 112 -6.31 13.63 13.23
N GLN A 113 -7.45 13.12 13.69
CA GLN A 113 -7.56 11.88 14.47
C GLN A 113 -7.17 10.58 13.72
N TYR A 114 -7.10 10.60 12.39
CA TYR A 114 -6.80 9.41 11.60
C TYR A 114 -5.30 9.20 11.34
N GLY A 115 -4.45 10.15 11.77
CA GLY A 115 -3.01 10.15 11.55
C GLY A 115 -2.62 10.16 10.07
N LYS A 116 -1.31 10.09 9.80
CA LYS A 116 -0.75 9.97 8.43
C LYS A 116 -0.29 8.54 8.12
N SER A 117 -0.10 8.23 6.84
CA SER A 117 0.54 6.97 6.43
C SER A 117 1.97 6.88 6.97
N LEU A 118 2.49 5.66 7.07
CA LEU A 118 3.87 5.44 7.49
C LEU A 118 4.83 5.94 6.41
N ASP A 119 5.90 6.60 6.83
CA ASP A 119 6.98 7.05 5.97
C ASP A 119 7.98 5.90 5.73
N TRP A 120 8.02 5.43 4.49
CA TRP A 120 8.91 4.36 4.04
C TRP A 120 10.25 4.89 3.48
N GLY A 121 10.54 6.18 3.61
CA GLY A 121 11.81 6.75 3.14
C GLY A 121 12.02 6.42 1.67
N ASN A 122 13.22 5.99 1.28
CA ASN A 122 13.55 5.51 -0.07
C ASN A 122 13.47 3.99 -0.25
N TRP A 123 13.07 3.26 0.78
CA TRP A 123 12.83 1.84 0.64
C TRP A 123 11.71 1.61 -0.39
N SER A 124 11.79 0.51 -1.14
CA SER A 124 10.72 0.05 -2.04
C SER A 124 10.75 -1.48 -2.11
N PRO A 125 9.61 -2.14 -2.34
CA PRO A 125 9.58 -3.59 -2.42
C PRO A 125 10.30 -4.09 -3.67
N GLU A 126 10.96 -5.26 -3.57
CA GLU A 126 11.63 -5.94 -4.69
C GLU A 126 10.67 -6.24 -5.86
N LEU A 127 9.40 -6.51 -5.53
CA LEU A 127 8.33 -6.72 -6.49
C LEU A 127 7.31 -5.58 -6.40
N PRO A 128 6.79 -5.08 -7.53
CA PRO A 128 5.77 -4.05 -7.51
C PRO A 128 4.53 -4.52 -6.75
N ASN A 129 3.82 -3.58 -6.13
CA ASN A 129 2.52 -3.90 -5.56
C ASN A 129 1.53 -4.07 -6.69
N ILE A 130 0.93 -5.25 -6.80
CA ILE A 130 -0.08 -5.57 -7.80
C ILE A 130 -1.28 -6.21 -7.08
N GLY A 131 -2.47 -5.79 -7.49
CA GLY A 131 -3.74 -6.34 -7.06
C GLY A 131 -4.43 -7.14 -8.16
N LEU A 132 -5.45 -7.89 -7.77
CA LEU A 132 -6.35 -8.61 -8.68
C LEU A 132 -7.69 -7.89 -8.76
N ALA A 133 -8.28 -7.81 -9.95
CA ALA A 133 -9.61 -7.21 -10.16
C ALA A 133 -10.71 -7.88 -9.31
N SER A 134 -10.51 -9.15 -8.96
CA SER A 134 -11.36 -9.89 -8.03
C SER A 134 -11.31 -9.40 -6.57
N GLY A 135 -10.42 -8.47 -6.24
CA GLY A 135 -10.16 -8.00 -4.86
C GLY A 135 -9.46 -9.05 -3.98
N ARG A 136 -9.05 -10.18 -4.55
CA ARG A 136 -8.42 -11.29 -3.81
C ARG A 136 -7.02 -10.90 -3.36
N ILE A 137 -6.65 -11.36 -2.16
CA ILE A 137 -5.33 -11.10 -1.57
C ILE A 137 -4.24 -11.74 -2.45
N VAL A 138 -3.31 -10.92 -2.89
CA VAL A 138 -2.07 -11.34 -3.55
C VAL A 138 -0.96 -11.38 -2.50
N SER A 139 -0.22 -12.48 -2.31
CA SER A 139 0.95 -12.51 -1.41
C SER A 139 2.24 -12.22 -2.18
N GLN A 140 3.33 -11.92 -1.46
CA GLN A 140 4.66 -11.78 -2.08
C GLN A 140 5.15 -13.10 -2.69
N GLU A 141 4.87 -14.23 -2.02
CA GLU A 141 5.19 -15.57 -2.52
C GLU A 141 4.45 -15.86 -3.84
N LEU A 142 3.18 -15.46 -3.93
CA LEU A 142 2.40 -15.60 -5.16
C LEU A 142 3.01 -14.76 -6.29
N LEU A 143 3.32 -13.47 -6.03
CA LEU A 143 3.94 -12.61 -7.05
C LEU A 143 5.30 -13.14 -7.51
N ARG A 144 6.10 -13.69 -6.59
CA ARG A 144 7.38 -14.31 -6.93
C ARG A 144 7.21 -15.52 -7.84
N ALA A 145 6.29 -16.43 -7.52
CA ALA A 145 5.98 -17.58 -8.36
C ALA A 145 5.49 -17.17 -9.75
N VAL A 146 4.69 -16.10 -9.85
CA VAL A 146 4.25 -15.53 -11.14
C VAL A 146 5.44 -14.97 -11.92
N LYS A 147 6.27 -14.12 -11.31
CA LYS A 147 7.48 -13.55 -11.94
C LYS A 147 8.43 -14.63 -12.47
N GLU A 148 8.59 -15.72 -11.73
CA GLU A 148 9.42 -16.87 -12.12
C GLU A 148 8.74 -17.82 -13.13
N LYS A 149 7.53 -17.47 -13.60
CA LYS A 149 6.71 -18.27 -14.54
C LYS A 149 6.40 -19.69 -14.03
N GLN A 150 6.28 -19.85 -12.72
CA GLN A 150 5.96 -21.13 -12.06
C GLN A 150 4.44 -21.26 -11.85
N GLU A 151 3.69 -21.50 -12.94
CA GLU A 151 2.21 -21.53 -12.93
C GLU A 151 1.62 -22.50 -11.90
N VAL A 152 2.14 -23.73 -11.81
CA VAL A 152 1.62 -24.74 -10.88
C VAL A 152 1.78 -24.31 -9.43
N GLU A 153 2.91 -23.69 -9.10
CA GLU A 153 3.19 -23.19 -7.76
C GLU A 153 2.29 -21.99 -7.42
N ALA A 154 2.15 -21.05 -8.36
CA ALA A 154 1.25 -19.91 -8.21
C ALA A 154 -0.21 -20.35 -7.98
N ILE A 155 -0.71 -21.33 -8.75
CA ILE A 155 -2.05 -21.90 -8.56
C ILE A 155 -2.18 -22.52 -7.17
N ARG A 156 -1.15 -23.23 -6.69
CA ARG A 156 -1.13 -23.85 -5.36
C ARG A 156 -1.22 -22.79 -4.26
N ILE A 157 -0.36 -21.78 -4.31
CA ILE A 157 -0.34 -20.67 -3.34
C ILE A 157 -1.68 -19.93 -3.36
N TYR A 158 -2.20 -19.61 -4.55
CA TYR A 158 -3.47 -18.90 -4.69
C TYR A 158 -4.62 -19.66 -4.04
N ARG A 159 -4.77 -20.95 -4.34
CA ARG A 159 -5.85 -21.78 -3.77
C ARG A 159 -5.68 -22.00 -2.26
N TYR A 160 -4.46 -21.96 -1.75
CA TYR A 160 -4.19 -21.99 -0.31
C TYR A 160 -4.66 -20.70 0.37
N LEU A 161 -4.36 -19.53 -0.22
CA LEU A 161 -4.82 -18.23 0.29
C LEU A 161 -6.35 -18.08 0.18
N HIS A 162 -6.95 -18.69 -0.85
CA HIS A 162 -8.36 -18.54 -1.19
C HIS A 162 -9.06 -19.89 -1.21
N ALA A 163 -9.32 -20.44 -0.01
CA ALA A 163 -10.00 -21.72 0.12
C ALA A 163 -11.33 -21.74 -0.66
N GLY A 164 -11.55 -22.80 -1.44
CA GLY A 164 -12.75 -22.99 -2.25
C GLY A 164 -12.69 -22.47 -3.69
N THR A 165 -11.60 -21.83 -4.12
CA THR A 165 -11.44 -21.41 -5.52
C THR A 165 -11.14 -22.59 -6.45
N SER A 166 -11.69 -22.51 -7.66
CA SER A 166 -11.46 -23.45 -8.75
C SER A 166 -10.05 -23.32 -9.34
N ILE A 167 -9.61 -24.35 -10.06
CA ILE A 167 -8.34 -24.31 -10.80
C ILE A 167 -8.39 -23.22 -11.89
N ARG A 168 -9.55 -23.04 -12.52
CA ARG A 168 -9.74 -22.02 -13.55
C ARG A 168 -9.55 -20.61 -13.00
N GLU A 169 -10.20 -20.27 -11.88
CA GLU A 169 -10.01 -18.95 -11.25
C GLU A 169 -8.56 -18.72 -10.83
N ALA A 170 -7.89 -19.74 -10.29
CA ALA A 170 -6.48 -19.62 -9.93
C ALA A 170 -5.57 -19.40 -11.15
N ARG A 171 -5.91 -20.02 -12.30
CA ARG A 171 -5.21 -19.83 -13.57
C ARG A 171 -5.47 -18.44 -14.15
N ASP A 172 -6.71 -17.98 -14.11
CA ASP A 172 -7.09 -16.64 -14.57
C ASP A 172 -6.35 -15.56 -13.73
N ALA A 173 -6.24 -15.77 -12.41
CA ALA A 173 -5.45 -14.90 -11.53
C ALA A 173 -3.94 -14.93 -11.85
N PHE A 174 -3.38 -16.10 -12.17
CA PHE A 174 -1.98 -16.19 -12.63
C PHE A 174 -1.74 -15.40 -13.92
N GLN A 175 -2.67 -15.51 -14.88
CA GLN A 175 -2.58 -14.81 -16.15
C GLN A 175 -2.69 -13.29 -15.96
N GLU A 176 -3.67 -12.83 -15.18
CA GLU A 176 -3.84 -11.41 -14.85
C GLU A 176 -2.58 -10.82 -14.19
N LEU A 177 -2.01 -11.52 -13.21
CA LEU A 177 -0.79 -11.06 -12.53
C LEU A 177 0.42 -11.06 -13.47
N SER A 178 0.53 -12.05 -14.37
CA SER A 178 1.60 -12.11 -15.37
C SER A 178 1.53 -10.90 -16.29
N GLU A 179 0.35 -10.60 -16.84
CA GLU A 179 0.13 -9.46 -17.72
C GLU A 179 0.44 -8.12 -17.03
N LYS A 180 0.03 -7.95 -15.77
CA LYS A 180 0.33 -6.73 -15.01
C LYS A 180 1.83 -6.59 -14.73
N LEU A 181 2.54 -7.68 -14.42
CA LEU A 181 3.98 -7.67 -14.22
C LEU A 181 4.74 -7.30 -15.51
N GLU A 182 4.34 -7.89 -16.65
CA GLU A 182 4.96 -7.59 -17.94
C GLU A 182 4.81 -6.11 -18.32
N ARG A 183 3.60 -5.53 -18.18
CA ARG A 183 3.37 -4.10 -18.46
C ARG A 183 4.25 -3.18 -17.61
N ILE A 184 4.42 -3.49 -16.32
CA ILE A 184 5.25 -2.66 -15.42
C ILE A 184 6.73 -2.76 -15.80
N CYS A 185 7.21 -3.94 -16.18
CA CYS A 185 8.59 -4.09 -16.65
C CYS A 185 8.84 -3.33 -17.96
N ASP A 186 7.88 -3.32 -18.88
CA ASP A 186 7.99 -2.57 -20.12
C ASP A 186 8.01 -1.04 -19.88
N ASP A 187 7.22 -0.55 -18.92
CA ASP A 187 7.17 0.87 -18.56
C ASP A 187 8.45 1.36 -17.85
N GLU A 188 9.20 0.48 -17.17
CA GLU A 188 10.49 0.81 -16.53
C GLU A 188 11.67 0.87 -17.52
N GLU A 189 11.53 0.30 -18.73
CA GLU A 189 12.57 0.28 -19.77
C GLU A 189 12.48 1.46 -20.77
N MET A 190 11.45 2.30 -20.70
CA MET A 190 11.25 3.49 -21.56
C MET A 190 11.73 4.80 -20.93
#